data_AF-A0A1V2M335-F1
#
_entry.id   AF-A0A1V2M335-F1
#
_cell.length_a   1.000
_cell.length_b   1.000
_cell.length_c   1.000
_cell.angle_alpha   90.00
_cell.angle_beta   90.00
_cell.angle_gamma   90.00
#
_symmetry.space_group_name_H-M   'P 1'
#
loop_
_entity.id
_entity.type
_entity.pdbx_description
1 polymer ?
#
loop_
_entity_poly.entity_id
_entity_poly.type
_entity_poly.pdbx_seq_one_letter_code
_entity_poly.pdbx_strand_id
1 'polypeptide(L)'
;MDIAVSQLLEEPTFKLTKSSDSYDDYTTYEYDEFNNLIKQTTYYEGTLEHEKIYEYDAFNNSIKLTSLNSEYINEYDAFNNLIKKTFYNEEGRLTTEYINEYDAFNNLIKKTTYNDGALYEKIYEYDAFNNLIKQTYYKDGTLKYEYIYEYDAFNNLIKETNYFDSALYEQIYEYDKFSNLIKKTYYFDGTLEYEKIYEYDASNNLIKQTSYEDGTLEYEKIYEYDAFNNLIKLTYYEDGTLEYEKIYEYDEFNNLIKKTYYEDGTLKYETIYEYDAFNNLIKQTYYEDGTLEYEKIYEYTRVQ
;
A
#
# COMPACT_ATOMS: atom_id res chain seq x y z
N MET A 1 -16.69 -46.75 -30.64
CA MET A 1 -16.03 -45.56 -31.23
C MET A 1 -16.51 -44.41 -30.39
N ASP A 2 -15.79 -44.22 -29.28
CA ASP A 2 -16.08 -43.22 -28.26
C ASP A 2 -15.77 -41.83 -28.79
N ILE A 3 -16.63 -40.87 -28.50
CA ILE A 3 -16.31 -39.45 -28.54
C ILE A 3 -16.50 -38.94 -27.12
N ALA A 4 -15.40 -38.42 -26.57
CA ALA A 4 -15.26 -37.91 -25.23
C ALA A 4 -16.22 -36.75 -24.96
N VAL A 5 -16.88 -36.78 -23.80
CA VAL A 5 -17.44 -35.59 -23.15
C VAL A 5 -16.43 -35.17 -22.10
N SER A 6 -15.75 -34.05 -22.34
CA SER A 6 -14.95 -33.40 -21.30
C SER A 6 -15.89 -32.79 -20.27
N GLN A 7 -16.04 -33.45 -19.12
CA GLN A 7 -16.55 -32.80 -17.92
C GLN A 7 -15.46 -31.83 -17.45
N LEU A 8 -15.73 -30.53 -17.60
CA LEU A 8 -15.05 -29.50 -16.81
C LEU A 8 -15.42 -29.76 -15.35
N LEU A 9 -14.44 -30.16 -14.56
CA LEU A 9 -14.54 -30.21 -13.10
C LEU A 9 -14.64 -28.75 -12.62
N GLU A 10 -15.83 -28.33 -12.19
CA GLU A 10 -15.98 -27.11 -11.39
C GLU A 10 -15.27 -27.33 -10.04
N GLU A 11 -14.31 -26.47 -9.72
CA GLU A 11 -13.68 -26.47 -8.40
C GLU A 11 -14.71 -26.10 -7.32
N PRO A 12 -14.70 -26.75 -6.14
CA PRO A 12 -15.62 -26.40 -5.07
C PRO A 12 -15.28 -24.98 -4.55
N THR A 13 -16.14 -24.01 -4.84
CA THR A 13 -16.05 -22.68 -4.21
C THR A 13 -16.39 -22.81 -2.73
N PHE A 14 -15.37 -22.91 -1.87
CA PHE A 14 -15.54 -22.77 -0.43
C PHE A 14 -15.94 -21.32 -0.13
N LYS A 15 -17.17 -21.12 0.39
CA LYS A 15 -17.66 -19.79 0.79
C LYS A 15 -17.88 -19.75 2.29
N LEU A 16 -17.41 -18.67 2.91
CA LEU A 16 -17.70 -18.38 4.30
C LEU A 16 -19.17 -17.95 4.41
N THR A 17 -20.05 -18.80 4.94
CA THR A 17 -21.47 -18.49 5.17
C THR A 17 -21.75 -18.07 6.61
N LYS A 18 -20.84 -18.38 7.53
CA LYS A 18 -20.86 -17.94 8.92
C LYS A 18 -19.44 -17.89 9.49
N SER A 19 -19.11 -16.82 10.20
CA SER A 19 -17.95 -16.73 11.10
C SER A 19 -18.46 -16.45 12.51
N SER A 20 -17.87 -17.04 13.54
CA SER A 20 -18.34 -16.90 14.92
C SER A 20 -17.19 -16.91 15.90
N ASP A 21 -17.20 -15.95 16.83
CA ASP A 21 -16.31 -15.92 17.99
C ASP A 21 -16.98 -16.59 19.20
N SER A 22 -18.32 -16.58 19.25
CA SER A 22 -19.15 -17.28 20.23
C SER A 22 -20.49 -17.72 19.64
N TYR A 23 -21.36 -18.36 20.43
CA TYR A 23 -22.72 -18.73 19.97
C TYR A 23 -23.56 -17.50 19.63
N ASP A 24 -23.39 -16.42 20.40
CA ASP A 24 -24.18 -15.19 20.32
C ASP A 24 -23.46 -14.07 19.54
N ASP A 25 -22.15 -14.23 19.31
CA ASP A 25 -21.32 -13.30 18.54
C ASP A 25 -20.88 -13.96 17.23
N TYR A 26 -21.59 -13.63 16.16
CA TYR A 26 -21.35 -14.23 14.85
C TYR A 26 -21.74 -13.31 13.70
N THR A 27 -21.15 -13.55 12.54
CA THR A 27 -21.49 -12.90 11.27
C THR A 27 -21.94 -13.95 10.27
N THR A 28 -23.03 -13.71 9.56
CA THR A 28 -23.52 -14.53 8.45
C THR A 28 -23.34 -13.83 7.12
N TYR A 29 -23.19 -14.62 6.06
CA TYR A 29 -22.96 -14.13 4.70
C TYR A 29 -23.85 -14.87 3.70
N GLU A 30 -24.47 -14.13 2.80
CA GLU A 30 -25.27 -14.67 1.70
C GLU A 30 -24.70 -14.19 0.37
N TYR A 31 -24.77 -15.04 -0.65
CA TYR A 31 -24.17 -14.79 -1.96
C TYR A 31 -25.17 -15.05 -3.08
N ASP A 32 -25.01 -14.35 -4.21
CA ASP A 32 -25.75 -14.64 -5.44
C ASP A 32 -25.18 -15.85 -6.21
N GLU A 33 -25.79 -16.14 -7.37
CA GLU A 33 -25.39 -17.21 -8.30
C GLU A 33 -24.01 -16.99 -8.95
N PHE A 34 -23.51 -15.75 -8.97
CA PHE A 34 -22.19 -15.38 -9.48
C PHE A 34 -21.13 -15.29 -8.37
N ASN A 35 -21.48 -15.70 -7.15
CA ASN A 35 -20.62 -15.68 -5.97
C ASN A 35 -20.30 -14.30 -5.40
N ASN A 36 -21.08 -13.27 -5.74
CA ASN A 36 -20.97 -11.96 -5.10
C ASN A 36 -21.69 -11.96 -3.75
N LEU A 37 -21.13 -11.27 -2.75
CA LEU A 37 -21.72 -11.14 -1.42
C LEU A 37 -22.93 -10.20 -1.47
N ILE A 38 -24.15 -10.72 -1.32
CA ILE A 38 -25.38 -9.91 -1.36
C ILE A 38 -25.86 -9.48 0.02
N LYS A 39 -25.44 -10.18 1.07
CA LYS A 39 -25.83 -9.83 2.44
C LYS A 39 -24.76 -10.23 3.45
N GLN A 40 -24.49 -9.33 4.39
CA GLN A 40 -23.68 -9.59 5.57
C GLN A 40 -24.46 -9.13 6.81
N THR A 41 -24.50 -9.96 7.84
CA THR A 41 -25.24 -9.67 9.07
C THR A 41 -24.40 -10.05 10.27
N THR A 42 -24.14 -9.10 11.18
CA THR A 42 -23.34 -9.30 12.39
C THR A 42 -24.22 -9.18 13.62
N TYR A 43 -24.09 -10.18 14.50
CA TYR A 43 -24.77 -10.27 15.78
C TYR A 43 -23.75 -10.16 16.90
N TYR A 44 -24.12 -9.44 17.96
CA TYR A 44 -23.39 -9.37 19.23
C TYR A 44 -24.38 -9.66 20.36
N GLU A 45 -24.03 -10.59 21.25
CA GLU A 45 -24.92 -11.08 22.33
C GLU A 45 -26.33 -11.48 21.79
N GLY A 46 -26.38 -12.04 20.57
CA GLY A 46 -27.61 -12.50 19.94
C GLY A 46 -28.49 -11.38 19.35
N THR A 47 -28.04 -10.12 19.44
CA THR A 47 -28.72 -8.94 18.90
C THR A 47 -28.10 -8.53 17.57
N LEU A 48 -28.94 -8.16 16.59
CA LEU A 48 -28.46 -7.64 15.31
C LEU A 48 -27.81 -6.26 15.52
N GLU A 49 -26.51 -6.18 15.24
CA GLU A 49 -25.74 -4.93 15.34
C GLU A 49 -25.53 -4.26 13.98
N HIS A 50 -25.16 -5.06 12.98
CA HIS A 50 -24.87 -4.57 11.64
C HIS A 50 -25.51 -5.44 10.58
N GLU A 51 -26.12 -4.79 9.59
CA GLU A 51 -26.57 -5.43 8.37
C GLU A 51 -26.04 -4.63 7.19
N LYS A 52 -25.55 -5.33 6.16
CA LYS A 52 -25.18 -4.78 4.86
C LYS A 52 -25.85 -5.60 3.78
N ILE A 53 -26.53 -4.93 2.86
CA ILE A 53 -27.13 -5.52 1.67
C ILE A 53 -26.45 -4.90 0.46
N TYR A 54 -26.03 -5.74 -0.48
CA TYR A 54 -25.32 -5.33 -1.68
C TYR A 54 -26.15 -5.68 -2.91
N GLU A 55 -26.19 -4.77 -3.87
CA GLU A 55 -26.76 -5.02 -5.20
C GLU A 55 -25.66 -4.85 -6.24
N TYR A 56 -25.72 -5.67 -7.29
CA TYR A 56 -24.73 -5.73 -8.36
C TYR A 56 -25.38 -5.56 -9.73
N ASP A 57 -24.65 -4.99 -10.68
CA ASP A 57 -25.05 -5.01 -12.09
C ASP A 57 -24.69 -6.34 -12.78
N ALA A 58 -25.00 -6.45 -14.07
CA ALA A 58 -24.71 -7.65 -14.88
C ALA A 58 -23.21 -7.90 -15.12
N PHE A 59 -22.34 -6.95 -14.79
CA PHE A 59 -20.89 -7.06 -14.88
C PHE A 59 -20.24 -7.33 -13.51
N ASN A 60 -21.03 -7.65 -12.48
CA ASN A 60 -20.61 -7.86 -11.10
C ASN A 60 -20.03 -6.61 -10.42
N ASN A 61 -20.35 -5.40 -10.90
CA ASN A 61 -20.02 -4.18 -10.17
C ASN A 61 -21.07 -3.92 -9.09
N SER A 62 -20.65 -3.57 -7.88
CA SER A 62 -21.60 -3.18 -6.82
C SER A 62 -22.22 -1.82 -7.14
N ILE A 63 -23.53 -1.80 -7.39
CA ILE A 63 -24.29 -0.58 -7.73
C ILE A 63 -24.96 0.04 -6.50
N LYS A 64 -25.17 -0.74 -5.44
CA LYS A 64 -25.81 -0.25 -4.22
C LYS A 64 -25.31 -1.01 -3.00
N LEU A 65 -25.16 -0.28 -1.90
CA LEU A 65 -24.99 -0.84 -0.58
C LEU A 65 -25.92 -0.15 0.40
N THR A 66 -26.74 -0.94 1.08
CA THR A 66 -27.60 -0.48 2.18
C THR A 66 -27.05 -1.01 3.49
N SER A 67 -26.82 -0.15 4.46
CA SER A 67 -26.51 -0.50 5.86
C SER A 67 -27.57 0.11 6.78
N LEU A 68 -27.56 -0.30 8.06
CA LEU A 68 -28.54 0.15 9.05
C LEU A 68 -28.77 1.67 9.06
N ASN A 69 -27.69 2.46 8.98
CA ASN A 69 -27.74 3.92 9.13
C ASN A 69 -27.23 4.69 7.90
N SER A 70 -26.96 4.00 6.79
CA SER A 70 -26.40 4.65 5.60
C SER A 70 -26.66 3.84 4.35
N GLU A 71 -26.83 4.52 3.23
CA GLU A 71 -26.92 3.91 1.91
C GLU A 71 -25.89 4.58 0.98
N TYR A 72 -25.31 3.83 0.06
CA TYR A 72 -24.67 4.44 -1.10
C TYR A 72 -25.05 3.76 -2.41
N ILE A 73 -25.02 4.55 -3.48
CA ILE A 73 -25.28 4.13 -4.86
C ILE A 73 -24.05 4.47 -5.69
N ASN A 74 -23.63 3.54 -6.56
CA ASN A 74 -22.56 3.70 -7.52
C ASN A 74 -23.14 3.68 -8.94
N GLU A 75 -22.62 4.54 -9.82
CA GLU A 75 -22.90 4.51 -11.25
C GLU A 75 -21.58 4.36 -12.01
N TYR A 76 -21.59 3.55 -13.06
CA TYR A 76 -20.42 3.20 -13.86
C TYR A 76 -20.64 3.58 -15.33
N ASP A 77 -19.57 3.89 -16.04
CA ASP A 77 -19.60 4.01 -17.50
C ASP A 77 -19.52 2.64 -18.19
N ALA A 78 -19.51 2.66 -19.54
CA ALA A 78 -19.43 1.44 -20.35
C ALA A 78 -18.08 0.69 -20.26
N PHE A 79 -17.06 1.31 -19.66
CA PHE A 79 -15.75 0.72 -19.42
C PHE A 79 -15.57 0.25 -17.96
N ASN A 80 -16.66 0.21 -17.18
CA ASN A 80 -16.69 -0.11 -15.74
C ASN A 80 -15.93 0.89 -14.85
N ASN A 81 -15.71 2.13 -15.31
CA ASN A 81 -15.18 3.17 -14.43
C ASN A 81 -16.31 3.75 -13.57
N LEU A 82 -16.05 3.94 -12.27
CA LEU A 82 -17.00 4.58 -11.36
C LEU A 82 -17.10 6.07 -11.72
N ILE A 83 -18.22 6.51 -12.28
CA ILE A 83 -18.47 7.90 -12.68
C ILE A 83 -19.20 8.70 -11.62
N LYS A 84 -19.97 8.03 -10.75
CA LYS A 84 -20.71 8.71 -9.68
C LYS A 84 -20.88 7.82 -8.46
N LYS A 85 -20.78 8.41 -7.27
CA LYS A 85 -21.11 7.75 -6.01
C LYS A 85 -21.85 8.69 -5.07
N THR A 86 -23.05 8.31 -4.64
CA THR A 86 -23.90 9.12 -3.73
C THR A 86 -24.11 8.42 -2.42
N PHE A 87 -23.99 9.14 -1.31
CA PHE A 87 -24.19 8.64 0.06
C PHE A 87 -25.41 9.30 0.68
N TYR A 88 -26.21 8.50 1.36
CA TYR A 88 -27.41 8.92 2.06
C TYR A 88 -27.31 8.53 3.54
N ASN A 89 -27.82 9.37 4.42
CA ASN A 89 -28.00 9.04 5.83
C ASN A 89 -29.25 8.17 6.05
N GLU A 90 -29.52 7.80 7.30
CA GLU A 90 -30.70 7.03 7.72
C GLU A 90 -32.04 7.67 7.35
N GLU A 91 -32.10 9.01 7.21
CA GLU A 91 -33.30 9.74 6.80
C GLU A 91 -33.49 9.77 5.27
N GLY A 92 -32.57 9.15 4.51
CA GLY A 92 -32.56 9.16 3.05
C GLY A 92 -32.08 10.49 2.44
N ARG A 93 -31.46 11.37 3.24
CA ARG A 93 -30.90 12.64 2.77
C ARG A 93 -29.51 12.42 2.21
N LEU A 94 -29.25 12.96 1.02
CA LEU A 94 -27.93 13.00 0.41
C LEU A 94 -26.95 13.77 1.31
N THR A 95 -25.87 13.13 1.72
CA THR A 95 -24.80 13.71 2.55
C THR A 95 -23.55 14.00 1.73
N THR A 96 -23.21 13.10 0.81
CA THR A 96 -22.01 13.21 -0.02
C THR A 96 -22.27 12.72 -1.43
N GLU A 97 -21.73 13.40 -2.42
CA GLU A 97 -21.74 12.98 -3.83
C GLU A 97 -20.33 13.09 -4.40
N TYR A 98 -19.84 12.04 -5.06
CA TYR A 98 -18.64 12.03 -5.87
C TYR A 98 -19.03 11.95 -7.35
N ILE A 99 -18.40 12.75 -8.19
CA ILE A 99 -18.49 12.68 -9.65
C ILE A 99 -17.06 12.57 -10.18
N ASN A 100 -16.80 11.54 -10.98
CA ASN A 100 -15.51 11.28 -11.59
C ASN A 100 -15.63 11.42 -13.11
N GLU A 101 -14.66 12.09 -13.72
CA GLU A 101 -14.53 12.22 -15.17
C GLU A 101 -13.22 11.58 -15.59
N TYR A 102 -13.26 10.85 -16.71
CA TYR A 102 -12.12 10.11 -17.24
C TYR A 102 -11.80 10.56 -18.67
N ASP A 103 -10.54 10.45 -19.07
CA ASP A 103 -10.14 10.60 -20.46
C ASP A 103 -10.36 9.32 -21.29
N ALA A 104 -9.98 9.35 -22.57
CA ALA A 104 -10.10 8.22 -23.47
C ALA A 104 -9.18 7.03 -23.15
N PHE A 105 -8.21 7.21 -22.25
CA PHE A 105 -7.30 6.16 -21.77
C PHE A 105 -7.71 5.62 -20.39
N ASN A 106 -8.91 5.99 -19.90
CA ASN A 106 -9.45 5.65 -18.58
C ASN A 106 -8.68 6.26 -17.40
N ASN A 107 -7.95 7.36 -17.60
CA ASN A 107 -7.36 8.08 -16.47
C ASN A 107 -8.38 9.04 -15.88
N LEU A 108 -8.43 9.13 -14.54
CA LEU A 108 -9.26 10.09 -13.83
C LEU A 108 -8.72 11.51 -14.07
N ILE A 109 -9.44 12.35 -14.79
CA ILE A 109 -9.05 13.74 -15.07
C ILE A 109 -9.70 14.75 -14.13
N LYS A 110 -10.85 14.39 -13.52
CA LYS A 110 -11.50 15.24 -12.53
C LYS A 110 -12.28 14.41 -11.53
N LYS A 111 -12.17 14.79 -10.26
CA LYS A 111 -13.02 14.30 -9.18
C LYS A 111 -13.67 15.48 -8.47
N THR A 112 -15.00 15.53 -8.53
CA THR A 112 -15.82 16.51 -7.83
C THR A 112 -16.48 15.84 -6.63
N THR A 113 -16.35 16.42 -5.45
CA THR A 113 -16.99 15.96 -4.23
C THR A 113 -17.86 17.08 -3.66
N TYR A 114 -19.15 16.82 -3.53
CA TYR A 114 -20.05 17.61 -2.70
C TYR A 114 -20.17 16.93 -1.35
N ASN A 115 -19.84 17.62 -0.26
CA ASN A 115 -20.01 17.09 1.09
C ASN A 115 -20.56 18.16 2.01
N ASP A 116 -21.78 17.95 2.51
CA ASP A 116 -22.47 18.86 3.43
C ASP A 116 -22.45 20.34 3.00
N GLY A 117 -22.62 20.59 1.69
CA GLY A 117 -22.66 21.93 1.10
C GLY A 117 -21.30 22.54 0.74
N ALA A 118 -20.19 21.86 1.05
CA ALA A 118 -18.87 22.21 0.54
C ALA A 118 -18.58 21.49 -0.78
N LEU A 119 -17.93 22.19 -1.70
CA LEU A 119 -17.45 21.68 -2.97
C LEU A 119 -15.94 21.44 -2.89
N TYR A 120 -15.51 20.26 -3.28
CA TYR A 120 -14.10 19.91 -3.42
C TYR A 120 -13.85 19.39 -4.83
N GLU A 121 -12.83 19.90 -5.50
CA GLU A 121 -12.48 19.45 -6.85
C GLU A 121 -11.02 19.05 -6.87
N LYS A 122 -10.71 17.88 -7.43
CA LYS A 122 -9.35 17.48 -7.82
C LYS A 122 -9.30 17.38 -9.34
N ILE A 123 -8.33 18.03 -9.96
CA ILE A 123 -8.11 17.98 -11.41
C ILE A 123 -6.73 17.38 -11.65
N TYR A 124 -6.66 16.47 -12.63
CA TYR A 124 -5.47 15.72 -12.97
C TYR A 124 -5.16 15.92 -14.45
N GLU A 125 -3.89 16.17 -14.78
CA GLU A 125 -3.42 16.28 -16.15
C GLU A 125 -2.29 15.28 -16.38
N TYR A 126 -2.33 14.62 -17.53
CA TYR A 126 -1.39 13.57 -17.90
C TYR A 126 -0.63 13.93 -19.18
N ASP A 127 0.60 13.44 -19.31
CA ASP A 127 1.33 13.51 -20.57
C ASP A 127 0.91 12.38 -21.55
N ALA A 128 1.55 12.35 -22.72
CA ALA A 128 1.28 11.34 -23.74
C ALA A 128 1.74 9.92 -23.38
N PHE A 129 2.57 9.76 -22.34
CA PHE A 129 3.03 8.49 -21.80
C PHE A 129 2.21 8.03 -20.60
N ASN A 130 1.12 8.73 -20.29
CA ASN A 130 0.23 8.45 -19.19
C ASN A 130 0.81 8.77 -17.80
N ASN A 131 1.85 9.61 -17.73
CA ASN A 131 2.39 10.10 -16.47
C ASN A 131 1.56 11.30 -15.98
N LEU A 132 1.24 11.35 -14.68
CA LEU A 132 0.57 12.49 -14.06
C LEU A 132 1.54 13.68 -14.02
N ILE A 133 1.26 14.75 -14.74
CA ILE A 133 2.12 15.95 -14.79
C ILE A 133 1.60 17.09 -13.92
N LYS A 134 0.32 17.07 -13.56
CA LYS A 134 -0.28 18.10 -12.71
C LYS A 134 -1.46 17.57 -11.91
N GLN A 135 -1.54 17.97 -10.64
CA GLN A 135 -2.70 17.76 -9.79
C GLN A 135 -3.06 19.05 -9.07
N THR A 136 -4.29 19.53 -9.21
CA THR A 136 -4.78 20.69 -8.45
C THR A 136 -5.95 20.28 -7.56
N TYR A 137 -6.07 20.95 -6.41
CA TYR A 137 -7.20 20.76 -5.50
C TYR A 137 -7.81 22.09 -5.12
N TYR A 138 -9.13 22.16 -5.28
CA TYR A 138 -9.94 23.32 -4.95
C TYR A 138 -10.90 22.96 -3.82
N LYS A 139 -11.15 23.94 -2.95
CA LYS A 139 -12.26 23.94 -2.00
C LYS A 139 -13.08 25.19 -2.25
N ASP A 140 -14.37 25.00 -2.53
CA ASP A 140 -15.34 26.06 -2.80
C ASP A 140 -14.81 27.05 -3.86
N GLY A 141 -14.24 26.51 -4.95
CA GLY A 141 -13.64 27.27 -6.05
C GLY A 141 -12.28 27.92 -5.76
N THR A 142 -11.77 27.79 -4.53
CA THR A 142 -10.46 28.33 -4.14
C THR A 142 -9.38 27.26 -4.23
N LEU A 143 -8.31 27.51 -4.99
CA LEU A 143 -7.15 26.62 -5.06
C LEU A 143 -6.52 26.47 -3.67
N LYS A 144 -6.26 25.24 -3.25
CA LYS A 144 -5.68 24.89 -1.95
C LYS A 144 -4.30 24.26 -2.09
N TYR A 145 -4.12 23.41 -3.09
CA TYR A 145 -2.79 22.99 -3.51
C TYR A 145 -2.69 22.71 -5.00
N GLU A 146 -1.47 22.84 -5.51
CA GLU A 146 -1.08 22.49 -6.86
C GLU A 146 0.22 21.67 -6.79
N TYR A 147 0.20 20.49 -7.38
CA TYR A 147 1.37 19.65 -7.63
C TYR A 147 1.70 19.68 -9.11
N ILE A 148 2.98 19.82 -9.44
CA ILE A 148 3.53 19.70 -10.79
C ILE A 148 4.62 18.64 -10.75
N TYR A 149 4.60 17.73 -11.71
CA TYR A 149 5.53 16.63 -11.84
C TYR A 149 6.24 16.73 -13.18
N GLU A 150 7.56 16.58 -13.16
CA GLU A 150 8.39 16.57 -14.36
C GLU A 150 9.14 15.24 -14.45
N TYR A 151 9.18 14.67 -15.65
CA TYR A 151 9.79 13.38 -15.92
C TYR A 151 10.90 13.51 -16.97
N ASP A 152 11.91 12.65 -16.87
CA ASP A 152 12.91 12.51 -17.93
C ASP A 152 12.40 11.65 -19.11
N ALA A 153 13.25 11.47 -20.13
CA ALA A 153 12.91 10.66 -21.31
C ALA A 153 12.79 9.14 -21.04
N PHE A 154 13.16 8.68 -19.84
CA PHE A 154 13.02 7.30 -19.39
C PHE A 154 11.83 7.12 -18.44
N ASN A 155 10.96 8.14 -18.32
CA ASN A 155 9.83 8.20 -17.39
C ASN A 155 10.22 8.16 -15.90
N ASN A 156 11.44 8.57 -15.55
CA ASN A 156 11.80 8.79 -14.15
C ASN A 156 11.31 10.18 -13.70
N LEU A 157 10.69 10.27 -12.52
CA LEU A 157 10.27 11.55 -11.92
C LEU A 157 11.52 12.35 -11.52
N ILE A 158 11.80 13.48 -12.17
CA ILE A 158 12.98 14.31 -11.90
C ILE A 158 12.67 15.52 -11.02
N LYS A 159 11.42 15.95 -10.97
CA LYS A 159 11.00 17.07 -10.12
C LYS A 159 9.55 16.96 -9.69
N GLU A 160 9.30 17.26 -8.42
CA GLU A 160 7.98 17.49 -7.87
C GLU A 160 7.94 18.89 -7.27
N THR A 161 6.96 19.70 -7.67
CA THR A 161 6.73 21.05 -7.15
C THR A 161 5.35 21.09 -6.52
N ASN A 162 5.25 21.49 -5.25
CA ASN A 162 4.01 21.60 -4.50
C ASN A 162 3.83 23.02 -3.98
N TYR A 163 2.72 23.65 -4.37
CA TYR A 163 2.27 24.91 -3.82
C TYR A 163 1.16 24.65 -2.81
N PHE A 164 1.39 24.96 -1.53
CA PHE A 164 0.38 24.85 -0.48
C PHE A 164 0.36 26.13 0.35
N ASP A 165 -0.79 26.80 0.43
CA ASP A 165 -0.98 28.03 1.21
C ASP A 165 0.09 29.11 0.97
N SER A 166 0.47 29.31 -0.30
CA SER A 166 1.54 30.21 -0.78
C SER A 166 2.98 29.77 -0.49
N ALA A 167 3.20 28.68 0.24
CA ALA A 167 4.51 28.06 0.39
C ALA A 167 4.83 27.16 -0.80
N LEU A 168 6.10 27.15 -1.20
CA LEU A 168 6.66 26.34 -2.26
C LEU A 168 7.53 25.23 -1.67
N TYR A 169 7.17 23.98 -1.96
CA TYR A 169 7.97 22.81 -1.64
C TYR A 169 8.44 22.17 -2.95
N GLU A 170 9.73 21.95 -3.11
CA GLU A 170 10.29 21.29 -4.29
C GLU A 170 11.09 20.06 -3.89
N GLN A 171 10.94 18.98 -4.64
CA GLN A 171 11.80 17.81 -4.56
C GLN A 171 12.44 17.60 -5.92
N ILE A 172 13.76 17.48 -5.97
CA ILE A 172 14.51 17.18 -7.20
C ILE A 172 15.15 15.81 -7.02
N TYR A 173 15.10 15.03 -8.10
CA TYR A 173 15.55 13.64 -8.14
C TYR A 173 16.59 13.51 -9.26
N GLU A 174 17.73 12.92 -8.95
CA GLU A 174 18.79 12.64 -9.92
C GLU A 174 19.01 11.13 -9.98
N TYR A 175 19.17 10.61 -11.20
CA TYR A 175 19.31 9.19 -11.46
C TYR A 175 20.62 8.88 -12.17
N ASP A 176 21.14 7.68 -11.95
CA ASP A 176 22.20 7.14 -12.81
C ASP A 176 21.63 6.65 -14.16
N LYS A 177 22.51 6.11 -15.01
CA LYS A 177 22.15 5.59 -16.34
C LYS A 177 21.28 4.31 -16.31
N PHE A 178 21.09 3.71 -15.14
CA PHE A 178 20.28 2.52 -14.92
C PHE A 178 18.95 2.85 -14.22
N SER A 179 18.62 4.15 -14.10
CA SER A 179 17.45 4.65 -13.37
C SER A 179 17.49 4.37 -11.87
N ASN A 180 18.67 4.17 -11.28
CA ASN A 180 18.81 4.17 -9.82
C ASN A 180 18.84 5.63 -9.32
N LEU A 181 18.05 5.95 -8.29
CA LEU A 181 18.04 7.28 -7.67
C LEU A 181 19.36 7.50 -6.93
N ILE A 182 20.20 8.45 -7.38
CA ILE A 182 21.50 8.74 -6.76
C ILE A 182 21.48 9.96 -5.85
N LYS A 183 20.51 10.87 -6.05
CA LYS A 183 20.35 12.06 -5.22
C LYS A 183 18.90 12.50 -5.15
N LYS A 184 18.48 12.94 -3.96
CA LYS A 184 17.18 13.58 -3.74
C LYS A 184 17.36 14.82 -2.87
N THR A 185 16.94 15.98 -3.35
CA THR A 185 17.02 17.25 -2.61
C THR A 185 15.64 17.80 -2.33
N TYR A 186 15.47 18.43 -1.16
CA TYR A 186 14.21 18.99 -0.67
C TYR A 186 14.40 20.48 -0.45
N TYR A 187 13.56 21.29 -1.08
CA TYR A 187 13.57 22.74 -0.93
C TYR A 187 12.28 23.24 -0.31
N PHE A 188 12.41 24.26 0.54
CA PHE A 188 11.32 25.06 1.07
C PHE A 188 11.53 26.53 0.69
N ASP A 189 10.58 27.12 -0.03
CA ASP A 189 10.64 28.48 -0.56
C ASP A 189 11.97 28.81 -1.25
N GLY A 190 12.50 27.84 -2.02
CA GLY A 190 13.74 27.93 -2.78
C GLY A 190 15.03 27.73 -1.97
N THR A 191 14.93 27.46 -0.67
CA THR A 191 16.06 27.12 0.22
C THR A 191 16.19 25.60 0.31
N LEU A 192 17.40 25.07 0.14
CA LEU A 192 17.68 23.64 0.32
C LEU A 192 17.64 23.32 1.82
N GLU A 193 16.71 22.47 2.25
CA GLU A 193 16.56 22.04 3.64
C GLU A 193 17.28 20.70 3.87
N TYR A 194 17.05 19.74 2.97
CA TYR A 194 17.59 18.38 3.09
C TYR A 194 18.12 17.87 1.76
N GLU A 195 19.18 17.07 1.80
CA GLU A 195 19.58 16.23 0.66
C GLU A 195 19.90 14.81 1.09
N LYS A 196 19.55 13.85 0.24
CA LYS A 196 19.89 12.44 0.39
C LYS A 196 20.71 11.98 -0.79
N ILE A 197 21.77 11.24 -0.52
CA ILE A 197 22.66 10.68 -1.53
C ILE A 197 22.61 9.15 -1.39
N TYR A 198 22.60 8.47 -2.53
CA TYR A 198 22.50 7.02 -2.61
C TYR A 198 23.62 6.49 -3.50
N GLU A 199 24.31 5.46 -3.02
CA GLU A 199 25.39 4.80 -3.75
C GLU A 199 25.05 3.33 -3.93
N TYR A 200 25.35 2.82 -5.12
CA TYR A 200 25.03 1.46 -5.53
C TYR A 200 26.29 0.70 -5.93
N ASP A 201 26.29 -0.62 -5.71
CA ASP A 201 27.30 -1.50 -6.27
C ASP A 201 27.03 -1.84 -7.76
N ALA A 202 27.91 -2.65 -8.36
CA ALA A 202 27.76 -3.08 -9.76
C ALA A 202 26.58 -4.02 -10.03
N SER A 203 25.98 -4.59 -8.97
CA SER A 203 24.78 -5.43 -9.02
C SER A 203 23.49 -4.63 -8.81
N ASN A 204 23.58 -3.29 -8.72
CA ASN A 204 22.49 -2.37 -8.38
C ASN A 204 21.95 -2.54 -6.95
N ASN A 205 22.74 -3.08 -6.01
CA ASN A 205 22.38 -3.05 -4.59
C ASN A 205 22.74 -1.69 -3.99
N LEU A 206 21.83 -1.10 -3.21
CA LEU A 206 22.11 0.13 -2.45
C LEU A 206 23.13 -0.17 -1.35
N ILE A 207 24.35 0.32 -1.47
CA ILE A 207 25.42 0.07 -0.48
C ILE A 207 25.56 1.19 0.55
N LYS A 208 25.08 2.40 0.22
CA LYS A 208 25.18 3.54 1.11
C LYS A 208 24.05 4.53 0.87
N GLN A 209 23.51 5.08 1.95
CA GLN A 209 22.60 6.21 1.94
C GLN A 209 23.05 7.23 2.98
N THR A 210 23.22 8.49 2.59
CA THR A 210 23.48 9.60 3.52
C THR A 210 22.37 10.64 3.43
N SER A 211 22.09 11.30 4.56
CA SER A 211 21.15 12.41 4.66
C SER A 211 21.88 13.60 5.25
N TYR A 212 21.65 14.78 4.68
CA TYR A 212 22.21 16.03 5.16
C TYR A 212 21.10 17.05 5.37
N GLU A 213 21.15 17.76 6.48
CA GLU A 213 20.33 18.93 6.79
C GLU A 213 21.25 20.15 6.84
N ASP A 214 20.95 21.20 6.06
CA ASP A 214 21.80 22.40 5.95
C ASP A 214 23.29 22.11 5.65
N GLY A 215 23.57 21.03 4.92
CA GLY A 215 24.92 20.56 4.58
C GLY A 215 25.66 19.82 5.71
N THR A 216 25.00 19.58 6.84
CA THR A 216 25.51 18.77 7.96
C THR A 216 24.98 17.35 7.83
N LEU A 217 25.84 16.32 8.02
CA LEU A 217 25.41 14.92 7.97
C LEU A 217 24.48 14.62 9.14
N GLU A 218 23.23 14.28 8.85
CA GLU A 218 22.19 13.88 9.81
C GLU A 218 22.30 12.38 10.11
N TYR A 219 22.34 11.55 9.05
CA TYR A 219 22.58 10.12 9.21
C TYR A 219 23.27 9.49 8.01
N GLU A 220 23.88 8.33 8.27
CA GLU A 220 24.49 7.45 7.28
C GLU A 220 24.00 6.01 7.49
N LYS A 221 23.61 5.36 6.41
CA LYS A 221 23.31 3.92 6.36
C LYS A 221 24.30 3.23 5.45
N ILE A 222 24.90 2.15 5.93
CA ILE A 222 25.78 1.28 5.14
C ILE A 222 25.14 -0.08 5.05
N TYR A 223 25.11 -0.63 3.85
CA TYR A 223 24.51 -1.91 3.54
C TYR A 223 25.57 -2.83 2.95
N GLU A 224 25.67 -4.04 3.48
CA GLU A 224 26.58 -5.06 2.99
C GLU A 224 25.78 -6.27 2.53
N TYR A 225 26.19 -6.84 1.38
CA TYR A 225 25.50 -7.93 0.73
C TYR A 225 26.44 -9.12 0.55
N ASP A 226 25.87 -10.33 0.53
CA ASP A 226 26.58 -11.52 0.09
C ASP A 226 26.62 -11.64 -1.45
N ALA A 227 27.24 -12.70 -1.95
CA ALA A 227 27.36 -12.96 -3.38
C ALA A 227 26.03 -13.29 -4.10
N PHE A 228 24.95 -13.54 -3.34
CA PHE A 228 23.61 -13.79 -3.85
C PHE A 228 22.71 -12.55 -3.74
N ASN A 229 23.27 -11.39 -3.39
CA ASN A 229 22.58 -10.12 -3.15
C ASN A 229 21.63 -10.15 -1.93
N ASN A 230 21.86 -11.05 -0.96
CA ASN A 230 21.17 -10.98 0.32
C ASN A 230 21.84 -9.91 1.19
N LEU A 231 21.05 -9.04 1.82
CA LEU A 231 21.56 -8.06 2.78
C LEU A 231 22.04 -8.78 4.03
N ILE A 232 23.34 -8.79 4.30
CA ILE A 232 23.93 -9.47 5.48
C ILE A 232 24.17 -8.51 6.64
N LYS A 233 24.31 -7.20 6.36
CA LYS A 233 24.51 -6.20 7.40
C LYS A 233 23.94 -4.84 7.00
N LEU A 234 23.27 -4.19 7.95
CA LEU A 234 22.89 -2.79 7.88
C LEU A 234 23.48 -2.08 9.10
N THR A 235 24.26 -1.04 8.88
CA THR A 235 24.78 -0.16 9.94
C THR A 235 24.18 1.22 9.80
N TYR A 236 23.70 1.80 10.90
CA TYR A 236 23.13 3.13 10.96
C TYR A 236 23.96 4.02 11.88
N TYR A 237 24.34 5.18 11.38
CA TYR A 237 25.01 6.23 12.12
C TYR A 237 24.10 7.46 12.17
N GLU A 238 23.93 8.05 13.36
CA GLU A 238 23.32 9.36 13.55
C GLU A 238 24.43 10.36 13.92
N ASP A 239 24.53 11.49 13.21
CA ASP A 239 25.58 12.50 13.39
C ASP A 239 27.02 11.90 13.42
N GLY A 240 27.23 10.82 12.66
CA GLY A 240 28.51 10.07 12.61
C GLY A 240 28.77 9.12 13.78
N THR A 241 27.82 8.95 14.70
CA THR A 241 27.88 8.00 15.82
C THR A 241 27.08 6.75 15.48
N LEU A 242 27.66 5.56 15.70
CA LEU A 242 26.95 4.30 15.50
C LEU A 242 25.77 4.20 16.46
N GLU A 243 24.54 4.19 15.94
CA GLU A 243 23.33 4.04 16.76
C GLU A 243 22.90 2.56 16.81
N TYR A 244 22.83 1.92 15.64
CA TYR A 244 22.49 0.50 15.58
C TYR A 244 23.12 -0.22 14.39
N GLU A 245 23.24 -1.54 14.54
CA GLU A 245 23.51 -2.45 13.44
C GLU A 245 22.54 -3.63 13.44
N LYS A 246 22.19 -4.11 12.25
CA LYS A 246 21.40 -5.32 12.02
C LYS A 246 22.26 -6.30 11.24
N ILE A 247 22.33 -7.54 11.70
CA ILE A 247 23.01 -8.63 10.98
C ILE A 247 21.96 -9.65 10.59
N TYR A 248 22.11 -10.17 9.38
CA TYR A 248 21.22 -11.16 8.79
C TYR A 248 22.05 -12.34 8.33
N GLU A 249 21.60 -13.54 8.67
CA GLU A 249 22.23 -14.79 8.27
C GLU A 249 21.24 -15.62 7.47
N TYR A 250 21.74 -16.24 6.41
CA TYR A 250 20.94 -17.01 5.47
C TYR A 250 21.46 -18.44 5.37
N ASP A 251 20.58 -19.39 5.08
CA ASP A 251 20.96 -20.75 4.70
C ASP A 251 21.39 -20.85 3.22
N GLU A 252 21.76 -22.05 2.79
CA GLU A 252 22.16 -22.33 1.41
C GLU A 252 21.04 -22.18 0.37
N PHE A 253 19.79 -22.08 0.81
CA PHE A 253 18.61 -21.85 -0.03
C PHE A 253 18.16 -20.38 -0.03
N ASN A 254 18.97 -19.48 0.55
CA ASN A 254 18.68 -18.06 0.74
C ASN A 254 17.48 -17.77 1.66
N ASN A 255 17.14 -18.69 2.56
CA ASN A 255 16.18 -18.40 3.62
C ASN A 255 16.87 -17.66 4.76
N LEU A 256 16.26 -16.60 5.29
CA LEU A 256 16.77 -15.87 6.46
C LEU A 256 16.65 -16.76 7.70
N ILE A 257 17.76 -17.23 8.27
CA ILE A 257 17.76 -18.10 9.46
C ILE A 257 17.96 -17.33 10.76
N LYS A 258 18.56 -16.14 10.69
CA LYS A 258 18.81 -15.32 11.87
C LYS A 258 18.84 -13.84 11.54
N LYS A 259 18.24 -13.05 12.42
CA LYS A 259 18.35 -11.58 12.43
C LYS A 259 18.76 -11.14 13.83
N THR A 260 19.82 -10.35 13.93
CA THR A 260 20.23 -9.71 15.20
C THR A 260 20.15 -8.20 15.07
N TYR A 261 19.84 -7.52 16.17
CA TYR A 261 19.86 -6.07 16.28
C TYR A 261 20.71 -5.68 17.48
N TYR A 262 21.69 -4.83 17.21
CA TYR A 262 22.53 -4.22 18.21
C TYR A 262 22.26 -2.73 18.25
N GLU A 263 22.16 -2.17 19.45
CA GLU A 263 22.09 -0.73 19.69
C GLU A 263 23.33 -0.35 20.49
N ASP A 264 24.07 0.65 20.04
CA ASP A 264 25.36 1.06 20.61
C ASP A 264 26.34 -0.12 20.82
N GLY A 265 26.32 -1.09 19.90
CA GLY A 265 27.14 -2.31 19.96
C GLY A 265 26.66 -3.38 20.96
N THR A 266 25.52 -3.18 21.60
CA THR A 266 24.91 -4.14 22.54
C THR A 266 23.75 -4.87 21.88
N LEU A 267 23.76 -6.21 21.91
CA LEU A 267 22.65 -7.02 21.38
C LEU A 267 21.36 -6.72 22.16
N LYS A 268 20.33 -6.21 21.49
CA LYS A 268 19.00 -5.97 22.08
C LYS A 268 18.01 -7.04 21.74
N TYR A 269 18.02 -7.54 20.51
CA TYR A 269 17.16 -8.65 20.16
C TYR A 269 17.73 -9.50 19.05
N GLU A 270 17.33 -10.76 19.04
CA GLU A 270 17.57 -11.67 17.93
C GLU A 270 16.33 -12.50 17.63
N THR A 271 16.12 -12.76 16.35
CA THR A 271 15.09 -13.67 15.86
C THR A 271 15.76 -14.80 15.09
N ILE A 272 15.41 -16.03 15.43
CA ILE A 272 15.86 -17.25 14.75
C ILE A 272 14.66 -17.84 13.99
N TYR A 273 14.91 -18.30 12.77
CA TYR A 273 13.92 -18.90 11.89
C TYR A 273 14.37 -20.30 11.50
N GLU A 274 13.45 -21.26 11.53
CA GLU A 274 13.69 -22.62 11.08
C GLU A 274 12.69 -22.98 9.98
N TYR A 275 13.18 -23.67 8.96
CA TYR A 275 12.43 -24.05 7.78
C TYR A 275 12.39 -25.57 7.63
N ASP A 276 11.33 -26.09 7.03
CA ASP A 276 11.28 -27.48 6.60
C ASP A 276 12.06 -27.70 5.28
N ALA A 277 12.15 -28.95 4.84
CA ALA A 277 12.82 -29.32 3.60
C ALA A 277 12.15 -28.78 2.32
N PHE A 278 10.99 -28.13 2.43
CA PHE A 278 10.25 -27.50 1.34
C PHE A 278 10.31 -25.97 1.41
N ASN A 279 11.18 -25.40 2.24
CA ASN A 279 11.33 -23.97 2.49
C ASN A 279 10.10 -23.29 3.12
N ASN A 280 9.27 -24.04 3.84
CA ASN A 280 8.21 -23.44 4.65
C ASN A 280 8.78 -23.07 6.03
N LEU A 281 8.54 -21.84 6.49
CA LEU A 281 8.91 -21.40 7.84
C LEU A 281 8.12 -22.20 8.87
N ILE A 282 8.75 -23.10 9.61
CA ILE A 282 8.09 -23.95 10.62
C ILE A 282 8.23 -23.40 12.04
N LYS A 283 9.20 -22.54 12.29
CA LYS A 283 9.44 -21.99 13.61
C LYS A 283 10.09 -20.62 13.57
N GLN A 284 9.64 -19.74 14.46
CA GLN A 284 10.27 -18.45 14.71
C GLN A 284 10.43 -18.25 16.23
N THR A 285 11.64 -17.95 16.67
CA THR A 285 11.97 -17.72 18.07
C THR A 285 12.56 -16.32 18.23
N TYR A 286 11.99 -15.49 19.11
CA TYR A 286 12.43 -14.13 19.36
C TYR A 286 12.96 -13.98 20.78
N TYR A 287 14.15 -13.41 20.89
CA TYR A 287 14.82 -13.09 22.14
C TYR A 287 15.01 -11.59 22.26
N GLU A 288 14.80 -11.06 23.46
CA GLU A 288 15.09 -9.67 23.82
C GLU A 288 16.05 -9.65 25.01
N ASP A 289 17.15 -8.90 24.90
CA ASP A 289 18.27 -8.87 25.83
C ASP A 289 18.76 -10.28 26.23
N GLY A 290 18.73 -11.23 25.28
CA GLY A 290 19.10 -12.64 25.47
C GLY A 290 18.05 -13.50 26.17
N THR A 291 16.87 -12.96 26.47
CA THR A 291 15.75 -13.67 27.11
C THR A 291 14.73 -14.08 26.06
N LEU A 292 14.25 -15.32 26.10
CA LEU A 292 13.20 -15.79 25.20
C LEU A 292 11.88 -15.08 25.53
N GLU A 293 11.37 -14.30 24.58
CA GLU A 293 10.10 -13.57 24.73
C GLU A 293 8.94 -14.33 24.09
N TYR A 294 9.15 -14.88 22.89
CA TYR A 294 8.15 -15.76 22.27
C TYR A 294 8.74 -16.77 21.30
N GLU A 295 7.96 -17.83 21.09
CA GLU A 295 8.16 -18.84 20.07
C GLU A 295 6.84 -19.03 19.30
N LYS A 296 6.91 -19.05 17.97
CA LYS A 296 5.80 -19.37 17.07
C LYS A 296 6.16 -20.61 16.29
N ILE A 297 5.22 -21.56 16.22
CA ILE A 297 5.34 -22.78 15.44
C ILE A 297 4.27 -22.74 14.35
N TYR A 298 4.66 -23.11 13.13
CA TYR A 298 3.80 -23.11 11.96
C TYR A 298 3.69 -24.54 11.42
N GLU A 299 2.46 -25.00 11.23
CA GLU A 299 2.18 -26.33 10.67
C GLU A 299 1.54 -26.18 9.30
N TYR A 300 2.13 -26.84 8.30
CA TYR A 300 1.60 -26.85 6.93
C TYR A 300 1.02 -28.22 6.64
N THR A 301 -0.25 -28.26 6.21
CA THR A 301 -0.88 -29.47 5.70
C THR A 301 -1.08 -29.34 4.20
N ARG A 302 -0.71 -30.40 3.47
CA ARG A 302 -0.90 -30.45 2.02
C ARG A 302 -2.39 -30.57 1.73
N VAL A 303 -2.97 -29.58 1.07
CA VAL A 303 -4.33 -29.69 0.53
C VAL A 303 -4.28 -30.67 -0.64
N GLN A 304 -5.11 -31.71 -0.59
CA GLN A 304 -5.23 -32.74 -1.62
C GLN A 304 -6.03 -32.26 -2.83
#